data_AF-A0A138A0R8-F1
#
_entry.id   AF-A0A138A0R8-F1
#
_cell.length_a   1.000
_cell.length_b   1.000
_cell.length_c   1.000
_cell.angle_alpha   90.00
_cell.angle_beta   90.00
_cell.angle_gamma   90.00
#
_symmetry.space_group_name_H-M   'P 1'
#
loop_
_entity.id
_entity.type
_entity.pdbx_description
1 polymer ?
#
loop_
_entity_poly.entity_id
_entity_poly.type
_entity_poly.pdbx_seq_one_letter_code
_entity_poly.pdbx_strand_id
1 'polypeptide(L)'
;MTAIAVFCASRPVPEEYIALATEVGRGIAAGGDTLVWGGGHVSMMGAVAQAARDGGAHTLGVIPRALVDREVADHGADELLVVDTMRERKQLMDDNAEAFLVLPGGVGTLEEFFEAWTAGYLSMHDKPVVVLDHDGFYAPLLDWIVGLKARGFVGDAALGRLQRATDVTAALDACRGTAAPR
;
A
#
# COMPACT_ATOMS: atom_id res chain seq x y z
N MET A 1 -14.32 7.38 -6.44
CA MET A 1 -13.10 8.11 -6.06
C MET A 1 -12.76 7.65 -4.66
N THR A 2 -11.70 6.86 -4.54
CA THR A 2 -11.19 6.27 -3.31
C THR A 2 -9.77 6.77 -3.07
N ALA A 3 -9.40 7.16 -1.85
CA ALA A 3 -8.01 7.41 -1.52
C ALA A 3 -7.29 6.10 -1.13
N ILE A 4 -6.30 5.69 -1.91
CA ILE A 4 -5.62 4.40 -1.73
C ILE A 4 -4.19 4.66 -1.24
N ALA A 5 -3.91 4.24 0.00
CA ALA A 5 -2.56 4.19 0.53
C ALA A 5 -1.79 2.99 -0.03
N VAL A 6 -0.68 3.25 -0.72
CA VAL A 6 0.17 2.21 -1.30
C VAL A 6 1.46 2.05 -0.49
N PHE A 7 1.69 0.84 0.00
CA PHE A 7 2.94 0.43 0.65
C PHE A 7 3.75 -0.44 -0.31
N CYS A 8 5.00 -0.08 -0.59
CA CYS A 8 5.84 -0.79 -1.57
C CYS A 8 7.34 -0.58 -1.34
N ALA A 9 8.20 -1.28 -2.11
CA ALA A 9 9.65 -1.20 -1.96
C ALA A 9 10.25 0.18 -2.30
N SER A 10 11.18 0.64 -1.47
CA SER A 10 12.04 1.81 -1.73
C SER A 10 13.48 1.46 -2.15
N ARG A 11 13.85 0.19 -2.12
CA ARG A 11 15.17 -0.31 -2.55
C ARG A 11 15.13 -0.75 -4.02
N PRO A 12 16.27 -0.80 -4.74
CA PRO A 12 16.30 -1.37 -6.08
C PRO A 12 15.73 -2.79 -6.11
N VAL A 13 14.85 -3.06 -7.06
CA VAL A 13 14.19 -4.35 -7.28
C VAL A 13 14.24 -4.70 -8.78
N PRO A 14 14.00 -5.96 -9.17
CA PRO A 14 13.85 -6.33 -10.57
C PRO A 14 12.79 -5.51 -11.31
N GLU A 15 13.00 -5.31 -12.63
CA GLU A 15 12.16 -4.47 -13.49
C GLU A 15 10.69 -4.88 -13.50
N GLU A 16 10.39 -6.17 -13.36
CA GLU A 16 9.01 -6.69 -13.26
C GLU A 16 8.20 -6.06 -12.12
N TYR A 17 8.84 -5.75 -10.98
CA TYR A 17 8.18 -5.09 -9.86
C TYR A 17 8.00 -3.58 -10.09
N ILE A 18 8.88 -2.97 -10.88
CA ILE A 18 8.73 -1.57 -11.33
C ILE A 18 7.54 -1.47 -12.31
N ALA A 19 7.43 -2.43 -13.23
CA ALA A 19 6.28 -2.55 -14.13
C ALA A 19 4.97 -2.76 -13.35
N LEU A 20 4.97 -3.63 -12.34
CA LEU A 20 3.81 -3.84 -11.46
C LEU A 20 3.38 -2.55 -10.76
N ALA A 21 4.31 -1.82 -10.14
CA ALA A 21 4.02 -0.55 -9.48
C ALA A 21 3.49 0.51 -10.47
N THR A 22 4.04 0.55 -11.69
CA THR A 22 3.56 1.41 -12.78
C THR A 22 2.13 1.05 -13.19
N GLU A 23 1.81 -0.24 -13.32
CA GLU A 23 0.47 -0.72 -13.65
C GLU A 23 -0.54 -0.32 -12.57
N VAL A 24 -0.18 -0.47 -11.30
CA VAL A 24 -0.99 -0.01 -10.16
C VAL A 24 -1.25 1.50 -10.22
N GLY A 25 -0.21 2.30 -10.46
CA GLY A 25 -0.36 3.76 -10.55
C GLY A 25 -1.29 4.17 -11.70
N ARG A 26 -1.17 3.54 -12.86
CA ARG A 26 -2.11 3.74 -13.98
C ARG A 26 -3.54 3.33 -13.62
N GLY A 27 -3.71 2.21 -12.92
CA GLY A 27 -5.01 1.72 -12.49
C GLY A 27 -5.70 2.63 -11.48
N ILE A 28 -4.94 3.25 -10.57
CA ILE A 28 -5.42 4.29 -9.64
C ILE A 28 -5.94 5.49 -10.43
N ALA A 29 -5.14 6.01 -11.37
CA ALA A 29 -5.53 7.13 -12.19
C ALA A 29 -6.75 6.84 -13.08
N ALA A 30 -6.77 5.67 -13.72
CA ALA A 30 -7.91 5.24 -14.54
C ALA A 30 -9.21 5.10 -13.75
N GLY A 31 -9.13 4.79 -12.45
CA GLY A 31 -10.28 4.75 -11.54
C GLY A 31 -10.77 6.11 -11.06
N GLY A 32 -10.04 7.20 -11.35
CA GLY A 32 -10.26 8.49 -10.73
C GLY A 32 -10.05 8.44 -9.21
N ASP A 33 -9.13 7.58 -8.75
CA ASP A 33 -8.76 7.41 -7.36
C ASP A 33 -7.57 8.32 -6.99
N THR A 34 -7.34 8.53 -5.70
CA THR A 34 -6.19 9.30 -5.18
C THR A 34 -5.11 8.34 -4.69
N LEU A 35 -3.84 8.65 -5.00
CA LEU A 35 -2.70 7.94 -4.44
C LEU A 35 -2.24 8.62 -3.14
N VAL A 36 -2.18 7.84 -2.06
CA VAL A 36 -1.46 8.19 -0.83
C VAL A 36 -0.23 7.28 -0.73
N TRP A 37 0.98 7.81 -0.49
CA TRP A 37 2.18 6.98 -0.33
C TRP A 37 3.26 7.66 0.52
N GLY A 38 4.39 6.98 0.71
CA GLY A 38 5.50 7.46 1.55
C GLY A 38 6.31 8.65 1.00
N GLY A 39 5.86 9.30 -0.08
CA GLY A 39 6.44 10.56 -0.59
C GLY A 39 7.84 10.47 -1.21
N GLY A 40 8.39 9.27 -1.37
CA GLY A 40 9.66 9.01 -2.07
C GLY A 40 9.48 8.77 -3.56
N HIS A 41 10.53 9.07 -4.34
CA HIS A 41 10.58 8.98 -5.80
C HIS A 41 11.57 7.89 -6.30
N VAL A 42 11.87 6.90 -5.45
CA VAL A 42 12.80 5.80 -5.78
C VAL A 42 12.06 4.48 -5.99
N SER A 43 12.61 3.62 -6.86
CA SER A 43 12.13 2.24 -7.05
C SER A 43 10.61 2.17 -7.32
N MET A 44 9.90 1.21 -6.70
CA MET A 44 8.46 1.05 -6.84
C MET A 44 7.67 2.27 -6.35
N MET A 45 8.15 2.97 -5.32
CA MET A 45 7.49 4.20 -4.83
C MET A 45 7.47 5.29 -5.91
N GLY A 46 8.60 5.51 -6.58
CA GLY A 46 8.67 6.46 -7.69
C GLY A 46 7.82 6.02 -8.87
N ALA A 47 7.85 4.73 -9.21
CA ALA A 47 7.11 4.18 -10.34
C ALA A 47 5.59 4.32 -10.16
N VAL A 48 5.04 3.98 -8.99
CA VAL A 48 3.60 4.12 -8.72
C VAL A 48 3.17 5.58 -8.71
N ALA A 49 3.96 6.46 -8.08
CA ALA A 49 3.67 7.88 -7.98
C ALA A 49 3.69 8.58 -9.33
N GLN A 50 4.73 8.33 -10.13
CA GLN A 50 4.85 8.91 -11.46
C GLN A 50 3.74 8.44 -12.38
N ALA A 51 3.43 7.14 -12.38
CA ALA A 51 2.37 6.58 -13.23
C ALA A 51 0.97 7.09 -12.84
N ALA A 52 0.71 7.26 -11.54
CA ALA A 52 -0.53 7.84 -11.06
C ALA A 52 -0.68 9.30 -11.50
N ARG A 53 0.37 10.12 -11.31
CA ARG A 53 0.38 11.53 -11.77
C ARG A 53 0.23 11.67 -13.27
N ASP A 54 0.97 10.88 -14.06
CA ASP A 54 0.91 10.94 -15.52
C ASP A 54 -0.50 10.59 -16.04
N GLY A 55 -1.25 9.76 -15.29
CA GLY A 55 -2.64 9.45 -15.57
C GLY A 55 -3.66 10.47 -15.04
N GLY A 56 -3.22 11.49 -14.30
CA GLY A 56 -4.07 12.55 -13.74
C GLY A 56 -4.69 12.24 -12.37
N ALA A 57 -4.19 11.23 -11.64
CA ALA A 57 -4.58 11.02 -10.25
C ALA A 57 -4.04 12.15 -9.36
N HIS A 58 -4.80 12.50 -8.33
CA HIS A 58 -4.27 13.32 -7.23
C HIS A 58 -3.27 12.49 -6.41
N THR A 59 -2.18 13.13 -6.00
CA THR A 59 -1.05 12.46 -5.33
C THR A 59 -0.66 13.15 -4.02
N LEU A 60 -0.84 12.45 -2.90
CA LEU A 60 -0.43 12.87 -1.56
C LEU A 60 0.72 11.99 -1.03
N GLY A 61 1.90 12.58 -0.96
CA GLY A 61 3.09 11.97 -0.35
C GLY A 61 3.28 12.41 1.10
N VAL A 62 3.62 11.48 2.00
CA VAL A 62 4.03 11.82 3.37
C VAL A 62 5.42 11.27 3.65
N ILE A 63 6.39 12.14 3.93
CA ILE A 63 7.79 11.75 4.09
C ILE A 63 8.39 12.33 5.38
N PRO A 64 9.09 11.54 6.21
CA PRO A 64 9.85 12.07 7.33
C PRO A 64 11.04 12.89 6.84
N ARG A 65 11.36 13.99 7.52
CA ARG A 65 12.49 14.86 7.22
C ARG A 65 13.81 14.10 7.10
N ALA A 66 14.02 13.09 7.95
CA ALA A 66 15.21 12.24 7.94
C ALA A 66 15.37 11.36 6.69
N LEU A 67 14.29 11.20 5.89
CA LEU A 67 14.27 10.33 4.71
C LEU A 67 14.22 11.10 3.38
N VAL A 68 14.07 12.42 3.42
CA VAL A 68 13.96 13.29 2.22
C VAL A 68 15.07 13.03 1.21
N ASP A 69 16.33 13.03 1.65
CA ASP A 69 17.47 12.79 0.76
C ASP A 69 17.61 11.31 0.37
N ARG A 70 17.28 10.41 1.30
CA ARG A 70 17.50 8.96 1.12
C ARG A 70 16.49 8.34 0.16
N GLU A 71 15.24 8.75 0.26
CA GLU A 71 14.12 8.24 -0.54
C GLU A 71 13.78 9.17 -1.71
N VAL A 72 14.57 10.24 -1.88
CA VAL A 72 14.44 11.27 -2.91
C VAL A 72 13.01 11.80 -2.91
N ALA A 73 12.73 12.76 -2.02
CA ALA A 73 11.41 13.34 -1.89
C ALA A 73 10.81 13.74 -3.24
N ASP A 74 9.57 13.33 -3.46
CA ASP A 74 8.90 13.53 -4.73
C ASP A 74 8.29 14.93 -4.82
N HIS A 75 9.08 15.88 -5.32
CA HIS A 75 8.64 17.25 -5.54
C HIS A 75 7.65 17.42 -6.70
N GLY A 76 7.32 16.34 -7.43
CA GLY A 76 6.26 16.33 -8.42
C GLY A 76 4.87 16.03 -7.86
N ALA A 77 4.77 15.62 -6.58
CA ALA A 77 3.49 15.35 -5.92
C ALA A 77 2.60 16.61 -5.83
N ASP A 78 1.28 16.42 -5.94
CA ASP A 78 0.31 17.51 -5.73
C ASP A 78 0.39 18.01 -4.28
N GLU A 79 0.55 17.08 -3.34
CA GLU A 79 0.80 17.36 -1.94
C GLU A 79 1.99 16.54 -1.42
N LEU A 80 2.93 17.19 -0.76
CA LEU A 80 4.05 16.53 -0.10
C LEU A 80 4.16 17.03 1.35
N LEU A 81 3.75 16.19 2.28
CA LEU A 81 3.77 16.47 3.72
C LEU A 81 5.09 16.00 4.32
N VAL A 82 5.94 16.94 4.74
CA VAL A 82 7.19 16.63 5.45
C VAL A 82 6.93 16.63 6.96
N VAL A 83 7.18 15.50 7.61
CA VAL A 83 6.95 15.30 9.06
C VAL A 83 8.24 15.02 9.81
N ASP A 84 8.21 15.06 11.14
CA ASP A 84 9.41 14.87 11.95
C ASP A 84 9.60 13.40 12.38
N THR A 85 8.51 12.61 12.46
CA THR A 85 8.58 11.21 12.91
C THR A 85 7.93 10.20 11.97
N MET A 86 8.37 8.94 12.03
CA MET A 86 7.71 7.82 11.34
C MET A 86 6.28 7.60 11.81
N ARG A 87 5.95 7.93 13.07
CA ARG A 87 4.59 7.77 13.60
C ARG A 87 3.64 8.79 12.98
N GLU A 88 4.04 10.05 12.92
CA GLU A 88 3.27 11.09 12.24
C GLU A 88 3.09 10.77 10.75
N ARG A 89 4.15 10.24 10.11
CA ARG A 89 4.08 9.79 8.70
C ARG A 89 2.93 8.80 8.51
N LYS A 90 2.94 7.71 9.28
CA LYS A 90 1.92 6.66 9.16
C LYS A 90 0.54 7.14 9.57
N GLN A 91 0.43 7.95 10.62
CA GLN A 91 -0.84 8.55 11.04
C GLN A 91 -1.47 9.37 9.90
N LEU A 92 -0.69 10.26 9.28
CA LEU A 92 -1.20 11.07 8.17
C LEU A 92 -1.55 10.22 6.95
N MET A 93 -0.76 9.19 6.64
CA MET A 93 -1.11 8.27 5.55
C MET A 93 -2.41 7.51 5.85
N ASP A 94 -2.62 7.05 7.07
CA ASP A 94 -3.87 6.41 7.50
C ASP A 94 -5.03 7.41 7.40
N ASP A 95 -4.94 8.58 8.03
CA ASP A 95 -5.99 9.59 8.07
C ASP A 95 -6.47 10.03 6.67
N ASN A 96 -5.58 10.02 5.67
CA ASN A 96 -5.88 10.41 4.29
C ASN A 96 -6.21 9.22 3.38
N ALA A 97 -6.24 7.99 3.88
CA ALA A 97 -6.58 6.80 3.12
C ALA A 97 -7.96 6.25 3.45
N GLU A 98 -8.62 5.69 2.44
CA GLU A 98 -9.87 4.93 2.53
C GLU A 98 -9.64 3.42 2.32
N ALA A 99 -8.50 3.04 1.74
CA ALA A 99 -8.04 1.66 1.59
C ALA A 99 -6.51 1.57 1.61
N PHE A 100 -5.99 0.39 1.93
CA PHE A 100 -4.56 0.08 1.91
C PHE A 100 -4.25 -1.01 0.88
N LEU A 101 -3.28 -0.74 0.01
CA LEU A 101 -2.76 -1.67 -0.97
C LEU A 101 -1.29 -1.96 -0.70
N VAL A 102 -0.98 -3.23 -0.48
CA VAL A 102 0.38 -3.72 -0.21
C VAL A 102 0.94 -4.33 -1.49
N LEU A 103 2.00 -3.74 -2.03
CA LEU A 103 2.80 -4.28 -3.13
C LEU A 103 4.09 -4.90 -2.59
N PRO A 104 4.78 -5.76 -3.37
CA PRO A 104 6.06 -6.35 -2.98
C PRO A 104 7.03 -5.35 -2.34
N GLY A 105 7.63 -5.76 -1.22
CA GLY A 105 8.44 -4.87 -0.40
C GLY A 105 9.15 -5.55 0.75
N GLY A 106 10.02 -4.76 1.41
CA GLY A 106 10.88 -5.23 2.50
C GLY A 106 10.31 -4.91 3.88
N VAL A 107 11.20 -4.78 4.87
CA VAL A 107 10.83 -4.56 6.28
C VAL A 107 9.93 -3.34 6.48
N GLY A 108 10.17 -2.23 5.78
CA GLY A 108 9.31 -1.03 5.89
C GLY A 108 7.89 -1.30 5.42
N THR A 109 7.74 -1.90 4.24
CA THR A 109 6.43 -2.29 3.68
C THR A 109 5.69 -3.27 4.59
N LEU A 110 6.41 -4.25 5.16
CA LEU A 110 5.82 -5.20 6.10
C LEU A 110 5.38 -4.52 7.39
N GLU A 111 6.13 -3.55 7.89
CA GLU A 111 5.78 -2.79 9.09
C GLU A 111 4.49 -1.98 8.88
N GLU A 112 4.39 -1.25 7.76
CA GLU A 112 3.18 -0.51 7.37
C GLU A 112 1.98 -1.47 7.17
N PHE A 113 2.20 -2.61 6.51
CA PHE A 113 1.19 -3.64 6.32
C PHE A 113 0.66 -4.20 7.65
N PHE A 114 1.55 -4.65 8.54
CA PHE A 114 1.13 -5.24 9.82
C PHE A 114 0.45 -4.21 10.71
N GLU A 115 0.85 -2.93 10.67
CA GLU A 115 0.19 -1.87 11.42
C GLU A 115 -1.24 -1.64 10.94
N ALA A 116 -1.46 -1.45 9.63
CA ALA A 116 -2.80 -1.30 9.06
C ALA A 116 -3.68 -2.51 9.32
N TRP A 117 -3.14 -3.73 9.16
CA TRP A 117 -3.91 -4.95 9.43
C TRP A 117 -4.27 -5.09 10.91
N THR A 118 -3.34 -4.79 11.82
CA THR A 118 -3.58 -4.85 13.28
C THR A 118 -4.62 -3.83 13.71
N ALA A 119 -4.53 -2.58 13.22
CA ALA A 119 -5.50 -1.53 13.52
C ALA A 119 -6.91 -1.91 13.04
N GLY A 120 -7.03 -2.48 11.83
CA GLY A 120 -8.29 -3.00 11.31
C GLY A 120 -8.85 -4.15 12.14
N TYR A 121 -8.01 -5.09 12.58
CA TYR A 121 -8.42 -6.17 13.49
C TYR A 121 -8.93 -5.65 14.85
N LEU A 122 -8.27 -4.61 15.39
CA LEU A 122 -8.67 -3.96 16.64
C LEU A 122 -9.85 -2.99 16.49
N SER A 123 -10.50 -2.95 15.31
CA SER A 123 -11.65 -2.08 15.01
C SER A 123 -11.33 -0.58 15.15
N MET A 124 -10.09 -0.18 14.89
CA MET A 124 -9.69 1.24 14.86
C MET A 124 -10.05 1.91 13.52
N HIS A 125 -10.27 1.11 12.47
CA HIS A 125 -10.83 1.54 11.19
C HIS A 125 -11.53 0.35 10.52
N ASP A 126 -12.29 0.61 9.46
CA ASP A 126 -12.94 -0.42 8.62
C ASP A 126 -12.45 -0.46 7.16
N LYS A 127 -11.43 0.34 6.85
CA LYS A 127 -10.77 0.44 5.54
C LYS A 127 -10.28 -0.94 5.05
N PRO A 128 -10.45 -1.29 3.76
CA PRO A 128 -9.90 -2.50 3.18
C PRO A 128 -8.38 -2.58 3.33
N VAL A 129 -7.86 -3.76 3.68
CA VAL A 129 -6.42 -4.07 3.62
C VAL A 129 -6.23 -5.14 2.55
N VAL A 130 -5.61 -4.77 1.44
CA VAL A 130 -5.45 -5.60 0.25
C VAL A 130 -3.97 -5.88 0.02
N VAL A 131 -3.61 -7.14 -0.10
CA VAL A 131 -2.27 -7.60 -0.50
C VAL A 131 -2.32 -8.02 -1.97
N LEU A 132 -1.51 -7.37 -2.80
CA LEU A 132 -1.28 -7.79 -4.17
C LEU A 132 -0.17 -8.84 -4.20
N ASP A 133 -0.59 -10.10 -4.23
CA ASP A 133 0.28 -11.27 -4.30
C ASP A 133 0.64 -11.63 -5.75
N HIS A 134 1.31 -10.70 -6.41
CA HIS A 134 1.82 -10.89 -7.77
C HIS A 134 2.87 -12.01 -7.79
N ASP A 135 2.71 -12.95 -8.72
CA ASP A 135 3.56 -14.14 -8.88
C ASP A 135 3.79 -14.96 -7.59
N GLY A 136 2.89 -14.85 -6.61
CA GLY A 136 2.98 -15.56 -5.33
C GLY A 136 4.04 -14.99 -4.37
N PHE A 137 4.49 -13.74 -4.55
CA PHE A 137 5.48 -13.08 -3.69
C PHE A 137 5.15 -13.17 -2.19
N TYR A 138 3.89 -12.96 -1.82
CA TYR A 138 3.39 -12.98 -0.45
C TYR A 138 2.86 -14.35 -0.02
N ALA A 139 2.66 -15.31 -0.94
CA ALA A 139 2.13 -16.62 -0.60
C ALA A 139 2.86 -17.31 0.57
N PRO A 140 4.21 -17.35 0.64
CA PRO A 140 4.90 -17.96 1.79
C PRO A 140 4.62 -17.27 3.12
N LEU A 141 4.48 -15.94 3.12
CA LEU A 141 4.15 -15.17 4.33
C LEU A 141 2.72 -15.45 4.78
N LEU A 142 1.77 -15.40 3.85
CA LEU A 142 0.35 -15.63 4.14
C LEU A 142 0.10 -17.06 4.61
N ASP A 143 0.75 -18.05 4.01
CA ASP A 143 0.65 -19.46 4.43
C ASP A 143 1.18 -19.65 5.86
N TRP A 144 2.29 -19.01 6.21
CA TRP A 144 2.83 -19.04 7.57
C TRP A 144 1.86 -18.42 8.57
N ILE A 145 1.29 -17.24 8.26
CA ILE A 145 0.29 -16.55 9.08
C ILE A 145 -0.96 -17.41 9.27
N VAL A 146 -1.47 -18.04 8.21
CA VAL A 146 -2.62 -18.95 8.30
C VAL A 146 -2.29 -20.15 9.17
N GLY A 147 -1.07 -20.70 9.07
CA GLY A 147 -0.60 -21.79 9.93
C GLY A 147 -0.58 -21.45 11.42
N LEU A 148 -0.45 -20.18 11.79
CA LEU A 148 -0.53 -19.72 13.17
C LEU A 148 -1.91 -19.93 13.81
N LYS A 149 -2.97 -20.06 13.00
CA LYS A 149 -4.32 -20.37 13.46
C LYS A 149 -4.38 -21.71 14.19
N ALA A 150 -3.76 -22.74 13.64
CA ALA A 150 -3.71 -24.08 14.25
C ALA A 150 -2.99 -24.07 15.61
N ARG A 151 -2.17 -23.05 15.87
CA ARG A 151 -1.40 -22.86 17.10
C ARG A 151 -2.03 -21.85 18.07
N GLY A 152 -3.19 -21.28 17.72
CA GLY A 152 -3.92 -20.34 18.56
C GLY A 152 -3.36 -18.90 18.60
N PHE A 153 -2.43 -18.54 17.71
CA PHE A 153 -1.85 -17.19 17.68
C PHE A 153 -2.65 -16.20 16.82
N VAL A 154 -3.45 -16.69 15.85
CA VAL A 154 -4.26 -15.86 14.95
C VAL A 154 -5.66 -16.47 14.82
N GLY A 155 -6.71 -15.65 14.92
CA GLY A 155 -8.10 -16.07 14.78
C GLY A 155 -8.73 -15.67 13.43
N ASP A 156 -9.90 -16.23 13.14
CA ASP A 156 -10.65 -15.92 11.90
C ASP A 156 -11.03 -14.45 11.77
N ALA A 157 -11.26 -13.76 12.89
CA ALA A 157 -11.54 -12.33 12.89
C ALA A 157 -10.36 -11.52 12.32
N ALA A 158 -9.12 -11.87 12.66
CA ALA A 158 -7.95 -11.21 12.10
C ALA A 158 -7.75 -11.56 10.63
N LEU A 159 -7.79 -12.86 10.27
CA LEU A 159 -7.62 -13.32 8.88
C LEU A 159 -8.69 -12.75 7.95
N GLY A 160 -9.94 -12.64 8.42
CA GLY A 160 -11.05 -12.12 7.63
C GLY A 160 -10.97 -10.63 7.29
N ARG A 161 -10.02 -9.89 7.89
CA ARG A 161 -9.73 -8.48 7.58
C ARG A 161 -8.74 -8.31 6.44
N LEU A 162 -8.06 -9.38 6.03
CA LEU A 162 -7.07 -9.35 4.97
C LEU A 162 -7.69 -9.85 3.66
N GLN A 163 -7.52 -9.07 2.58
CA GLN A 163 -7.91 -9.47 1.24
C GLN A 163 -6.66 -9.76 0.41
N ARG A 164 -6.65 -10.89 -0.30
CA ARG A 164 -5.57 -11.28 -1.21
C ARG A 164 -6.07 -11.13 -2.64
N ALA A 165 -5.34 -10.38 -3.46
CA ALA A 165 -5.55 -10.28 -4.90
C ALA A 165 -4.28 -10.76 -5.61
N THR A 166 -4.42 -11.33 -6.80
CA THR A 166 -3.29 -11.85 -7.59
C THR A 166 -2.97 -11.01 -8.82
N ASP A 167 -3.83 -10.03 -9.14
CA ASP A 167 -3.66 -9.09 -10.24
C ASP A 167 -4.11 -7.68 -9.82
N VAL A 168 -3.65 -6.68 -10.58
CA VAL A 168 -3.86 -5.25 -10.27
C VAL A 168 -5.34 -4.87 -10.29
N THR A 169 -6.11 -5.41 -11.23
CA THR A 169 -7.54 -5.06 -11.37
C THR A 169 -8.31 -5.51 -10.14
N ALA A 170 -8.16 -6.79 -9.77
CA ALA A 170 -8.80 -7.35 -8.59
C ALA A 170 -8.37 -6.62 -7.30
N ALA A 171 -7.10 -6.21 -7.19
CA ALA A 171 -6.60 -5.49 -6.03
C ALA A 171 -7.24 -4.09 -5.89
N LEU A 172 -7.35 -3.34 -6.98
CA LEU A 172 -7.96 -2.01 -6.98
C LEU A 172 -9.48 -2.07 -6.75
N ASP A 173 -10.16 -3.05 -7.34
CA ASP A 173 -11.59 -3.26 -7.09
C ASP A 173 -11.87 -3.64 -5.63
N ALA A 174 -11.00 -4.46 -5.02
CA ALA A 174 -11.07 -4.74 -3.59
C ALA A 174 -10.87 -3.48 -2.73
N CYS A 175 -9.95 -2.58 -3.12
CA CYS A 175 -9.75 -1.29 -2.44
C CYS A 175 -11.00 -0.39 -2.53
N ARG A 176 -11.69 -0.39 -3.67
CA ARG A 176 -12.93 0.38 -3.90
C ARG A 176 -14.16 -0.19 -3.19
N GLY A 177 -14.04 -1.38 -2.59
CA GLY A 177 -15.18 -2.12 -2.02
C GLY A 177 -16.11 -2.71 -3.09
N THR A 178 -15.65 -2.84 -4.34
CA THR A 178 -16.42 -3.40 -5.46
C THR A 178 -16.14 -4.89 -5.72
N ALA A 179 -15.39 -5.56 -4.82
CA ALA A 179 -15.15 -6.99 -4.92
C ALA A 179 -16.47 -7.78 -4.93
N ALA A 180 -16.53 -8.79 -5.80
CA ALA A 180 -17.70 -9.67 -5.96
C ALA A 180 -18.17 -10.22 -4.60
N PRO A 181 -19.50 -10.40 -4.41
CA PRO A 181 -20.03 -10.91 -3.15
C PRO A 181 -19.38 -12.26 -2.82
N ARG A 182 -18.96 -12.39 -1.55
CA ARG A 182 -18.43 -13.62 -0.96
C ARG A 182 -19.31 -14.84 -1.22
#